data_AF-A0A8H8IWS8-F1
#
_entry.id   AF-A0A8H8IWS8-F1
#
_cell.length_a   1.000
_cell.length_b   1.000
_cell.length_c   1.000
_cell.angle_alpha   90.00
_cell.angle_beta   90.00
_cell.angle_gamma   90.00
#
_symmetry.space_group_name_H-M   'P 1'
#
loop_
_entity.id
_entity.type
_entity.pdbx_description
1 polymer ?
#
loop_
_entity_poly.entity_id
_entity_poly.type
_entity_poly.pdbx_seq_one_letter_code
_entity_poly.pdbx_strand_id
1 'polypeptide(L)'
;MSGCTKRVITICKELGLEYEFVQVEMMKGAHKASEYIENFQSFGAVPVLEDADGTKVYESRAVGRYLTANIEYSSFDPSAVGLTRELILHPMLKKPTNEVLASHNEVTLKTKLEGYERVLAKQKYLGGDHITLADLFHLPYDTFVNRINLELIGSKPNLKRWWDDISSGQS
;
A
#
# COMPACT_ATOMS: atom_id res chain seq x y z
N MET A 1 2.84 -1.91 27.07
CA MET A 1 2.75 -1.82 25.59
C MET A 1 3.68 -0.72 25.08
N SER A 2 4.57 -1.02 24.13
CA SER A 2 5.59 -0.08 23.64
C SER A 2 5.02 0.96 22.67
N GLY A 3 5.70 2.11 22.50
CA GLY A 3 5.33 3.11 21.48
C GLY A 3 5.43 2.57 20.04
N CYS A 4 6.40 1.68 19.78
CA CYS A 4 6.57 1.03 18.49
C CYS A 4 5.41 0.07 18.17
N THR A 5 4.91 -0.66 19.17
CA THR A 5 3.72 -1.52 19.04
C THR A 5 2.47 -0.71 18.77
N LYS A 6 2.28 0.41 19.49
CA LYS A 6 1.15 1.33 19.25
C LYS A 6 1.13 1.84 17.80
N ARG A 7 2.28 2.17 17.21
CA ARG A 7 2.39 2.60 15.81
C ARG A 7 1.79 1.57 14.85
N VAL A 8 2.18 0.30 14.97
CA VAL A 8 1.68 -0.76 14.09
C VAL A 8 0.18 -0.94 14.26
N ILE A 9 -0.32 -0.98 15.50
CA ILE A 9 -1.77 -1.08 15.77
C ILE A 9 -2.54 0.11 15.18
N THR A 10 -2.03 1.33 15.31
CA THR A 10 -2.64 2.52 14.69
C THR A 10 -2.70 2.36 13.18
N ILE A 11 -1.60 1.91 12.55
CA ILE A 11 -1.59 1.67 11.10
C ILE A 11 -2.64 0.63 10.71
N CYS A 12 -2.72 -0.52 11.38
CA CYS A 12 -3.75 -1.52 11.10
C CYS A 12 -5.17 -0.93 11.21
N LYS A 13 -5.43 -0.12 12.25
CA LYS A 13 -6.74 0.53 12.44
C LYS A 13 -7.07 1.55 11.34
N GLU A 14 -6.14 2.44 11.02
CA GLU A 14 -6.32 3.46 9.96
C GLU A 14 -6.52 2.80 8.59
N LEU A 15 -5.90 1.64 8.37
CA LEU A 15 -6.02 0.85 7.16
C LEU A 15 -7.23 -0.10 7.16
N GLY A 16 -7.99 -0.19 8.27
CA GLY A 16 -9.14 -1.09 8.39
C GLY A 16 -8.79 -2.58 8.39
N LEU A 17 -7.54 -2.95 8.74
CA LEU A 17 -7.09 -4.33 8.79
C LEU A 17 -7.56 -5.00 10.08
N GLU A 18 -8.07 -6.23 9.96
CA GLU A 18 -8.26 -7.12 11.10
C GLU A 18 -6.91 -7.67 11.56
N TYR A 19 -6.71 -7.76 12.88
CA TYR A 19 -5.47 -8.27 13.45
C TYR A 19 -5.71 -8.94 14.80
N GLU A 20 -4.93 -9.98 15.10
CA GLU A 20 -4.82 -10.54 16.44
C GLU A 20 -3.64 -9.88 17.18
N PHE A 21 -3.89 -9.43 18.41
CA PHE A 21 -2.84 -8.83 19.23
C PHE A 21 -2.30 -9.82 20.27
N VAL A 22 -1.10 -10.35 20.02
CA VAL A 22 -0.38 -11.19 20.98
C VAL A 22 0.49 -10.33 21.90
N GLN A 23 0.12 -10.27 23.17
CA GLN A 23 0.82 -9.46 24.18
C GLN A 23 2.10 -10.18 24.66
N VAL A 24 3.25 -9.51 24.50
CA VAL A 24 4.55 -9.98 25.01
C VAL A 24 4.91 -9.27 26.31
N GLU A 25 5.16 -10.03 27.37
CA GLU A 25 5.50 -9.53 28.72
C GLU A 25 6.94 -8.99 28.80
N MET A 26 7.16 -7.77 28.31
CA MET A 26 8.49 -7.14 28.28
C MET A 26 9.13 -6.98 29.67
N MET A 27 8.33 -6.69 30.69
CA MET A 27 8.83 -6.50 32.07
C MET A 27 9.37 -7.80 32.67
N LYS A 28 8.89 -8.96 32.18
CA LYS A 28 9.40 -10.29 32.54
C LYS A 28 10.53 -10.76 31.62
N GLY A 29 10.98 -9.92 30.68
CA GLY A 29 12.03 -10.26 29.73
C GLY A 29 11.59 -11.25 28.64
N ALA A 30 10.28 -11.49 28.42
CA ALA A 30 9.81 -12.50 27.48
C ALA A 30 10.33 -12.28 26.04
N HIS A 31 10.37 -11.01 25.59
CA HIS A 31 10.99 -10.60 24.33
C HIS A 31 12.50 -10.90 24.22
N LYS A 32 13.18 -11.30 25.30
CA LYS A 32 14.60 -11.67 25.32
C LYS A 32 14.83 -13.17 25.51
N ALA A 33 13.76 -13.95 25.70
CA ALA A 33 13.87 -15.40 25.81
C ALA A 33 14.39 -16.00 24.48
N SER A 34 15.21 -17.04 24.56
CA SER A 34 15.81 -17.68 23.38
C SER A 34 14.75 -18.13 22.38
N GLU A 35 13.65 -18.72 22.86
CA GLU A 35 12.51 -19.12 22.03
C GLU A 35 11.90 -17.93 21.24
N TYR A 36 11.83 -16.74 21.85
CA TYR A 36 11.33 -15.55 21.16
C TYR A 36 12.31 -15.06 20.09
N ILE A 37 13.60 -15.06 20.44
CA ILE A 37 14.67 -14.59 19.56
C ILE A 37 14.81 -15.49 18.33
N GLU A 38 14.72 -16.80 18.53
CA GLU A 38 14.84 -17.80 17.48
C GLU A 38 13.62 -17.82 16.54
N ASN A 39 12.41 -17.67 17.08
CA ASN A 39 11.18 -17.87 16.30
C ASN A 39 10.53 -16.57 15.78
N PHE A 40 10.78 -15.42 16.41
CA PHE A 40 10.06 -14.19 16.10
C PHE A 40 10.97 -13.01 15.77
N GLN A 41 11.96 -12.74 16.62
CA GLN A 41 12.79 -11.56 16.45
C GLN A 41 14.20 -11.71 17.02
N SER A 42 15.18 -11.83 16.12
CA SER A 42 16.60 -12.08 16.42
C SER A 42 17.29 -11.05 17.33
N PHE A 43 16.76 -9.84 17.49
CA PHE A 43 17.26 -8.79 18.41
C PHE A 43 16.50 -8.72 19.74
N GLY A 44 15.49 -9.57 19.91
CA GLY A 44 14.64 -9.62 21.08
C GLY A 44 13.91 -8.31 21.34
N ALA A 45 13.22 -7.80 20.33
CA ALA A 45 12.50 -6.53 20.35
C ALA A 45 11.05 -6.72 19.87
N VAL A 46 10.19 -5.73 20.14
CA VAL A 46 8.79 -5.70 19.69
C VAL A 46 8.54 -4.40 18.91
N PRO A 47 7.58 -4.36 17.97
CA PRO A 47 6.65 -5.42 17.54
C PRO A 47 7.21 -6.32 16.43
N VAL A 48 6.59 -7.50 16.30
CA VAL A 48 6.67 -8.39 15.14
C VAL A 48 5.26 -8.50 14.56
N LEU A 49 5.14 -8.32 13.25
CA LEU A 49 3.96 -8.67 12.47
C LEU A 49 4.19 -10.08 11.93
N GLU A 50 3.20 -10.95 12.08
CA GLU A 50 3.13 -12.22 11.36
C GLU A 50 1.89 -12.14 10.46
N ASP A 51 2.10 -12.27 9.15
CA ASP A 51 1.03 -12.28 8.16
C ASP A 51 0.44 -13.70 8.04
N ALA A 52 -0.72 -13.83 7.38
CA ALA A 52 -1.47 -15.09 7.27
C ALA A 52 -0.70 -16.20 6.53
N ASP A 53 0.28 -15.84 5.69
CA ASP A 53 1.17 -16.77 4.99
C ASP A 53 2.40 -17.20 5.82
N GLY A 54 2.50 -16.73 7.07
CA GLY A 54 3.61 -17.00 7.99
C GLY A 54 4.79 -16.04 7.83
N THR A 55 4.71 -15.06 6.92
CA THR A 55 5.74 -14.03 6.77
C THR A 55 5.88 -13.20 8.04
N LYS A 56 7.10 -13.11 8.57
CA LYS A 56 7.39 -12.31 9.76
C LYS A 56 8.13 -11.03 9.39
N VAL A 57 7.57 -9.89 9.79
CA VAL A 57 8.14 -8.56 9.57
C VAL A 57 8.31 -7.87 10.91
N TYR A 58 9.44 -7.23 11.10
CA TYR A 58 9.78 -6.54 12.34
C TYR A 58 10.41 -5.20 12.02
N GLU A 59 10.71 -4.39 13.04
CA GLU A 59 10.88 -2.94 12.95
C GLU A 59 9.57 -2.21 12.61
N SER A 60 9.00 -1.52 13.60
CA SER A 60 7.67 -0.90 13.47
C SER A 60 7.47 0.04 12.27
N ARG A 61 8.55 0.64 11.73
CA ARG A 61 8.48 1.44 10.48
C ARG A 61 8.47 0.57 9.23
N ALA A 62 9.24 -0.52 9.22
CA ALA A 62 9.24 -1.48 8.12
C ALA A 62 7.91 -2.24 8.07
N VAL A 63 7.38 -2.65 9.23
CA VAL A 63 6.02 -3.20 9.34
C VAL A 63 4.98 -2.25 8.76
N GLY A 64 5.04 -0.96 9.11
CA GLY A 64 4.14 0.05 8.54
C GLY A 64 4.20 0.15 7.02
N ARG A 65 5.42 0.15 6.46
CA ARG A 65 5.65 0.15 5.01
C ARG A 65 5.11 -1.12 4.35
N TYR A 66 5.36 -2.28 4.95
CA TYR A 66 4.87 -3.57 4.48
C TYR A 66 3.34 -3.61 4.41
N LEU A 67 2.65 -3.24 5.49
CA LEU A 67 1.19 -3.19 5.55
C LEU A 67 0.60 -2.23 4.52
N THR A 68 1.23 -1.08 4.31
CA THR A 68 0.77 -0.09 3.33
C THR A 68 0.94 -0.61 1.89
N ALA A 69 2.08 -1.23 1.58
CA ALA A 69 2.35 -1.82 0.27
C ALA A 69 1.44 -3.04 -0.02
N ASN A 70 1.14 -3.87 0.99
CA ASN A 70 0.26 -5.02 0.82
C ASN A 70 -1.18 -4.59 0.47
N ILE A 71 -1.68 -3.47 1.03
CA ILE A 71 -2.98 -2.91 0.64
C ILE A 71 -2.96 -2.37 -0.79
N GLU A 72 -1.85 -1.77 -1.21
CA GLU A 72 -1.69 -1.35 -2.60
C GLU A 72 -1.77 -2.56 -3.55
N TYR A 73 -1.03 -3.62 -3.25
CA TYR A 73 -1.04 -4.85 -4.05
C TYR A 73 -2.39 -5.58 -4.03
N SER A 74 -3.06 -5.66 -2.89
CA SER A 74 -4.33 -6.39 -2.78
C SER A 74 -5.53 -5.61 -3.29
N SER A 75 -5.42 -4.27 -3.39
CA SER A 75 -6.60 -3.44 -3.62
C SER A 75 -6.44 -2.40 -4.74
N PHE A 76 -5.24 -1.90 -5.07
CA PHE A 76 -5.02 -0.99 -6.20
C PHE A 76 -4.72 -1.79 -7.46
N ASP A 77 -3.83 -2.77 -7.34
CA ASP A 77 -3.39 -3.68 -8.42
C ASP A 77 -4.57 -4.35 -9.16
N PRO A 78 -5.55 -4.99 -8.49
CA PRO A 78 -6.58 -5.76 -9.21
C PRO A 78 -7.56 -4.87 -9.98
N SER A 79 -7.87 -3.66 -9.47
CA SER A 79 -8.74 -2.71 -10.16
C SER A 79 -8.02 -2.00 -11.31
N ALA A 80 -6.75 -1.63 -11.14
CA ALA A 80 -5.94 -1.04 -12.21
C ALA A 80 -5.69 -2.05 -13.34
N VAL A 81 -5.29 -3.28 -13.02
CA VAL A 81 -5.13 -4.39 -13.98
C VAL A 81 -6.47 -4.75 -14.63
N GLY A 82 -7.54 -4.87 -13.83
CA GLY A 82 -8.87 -5.18 -14.33
C GLY A 82 -9.37 -4.17 -15.36
N LEU A 83 -9.22 -2.87 -15.07
CA LEU A 83 -9.62 -1.82 -16.00
C LEU A 83 -8.71 -1.76 -17.23
N THR A 84 -7.39 -1.99 -17.09
CA THR A 84 -6.45 -2.12 -18.22
C THR A 84 -6.88 -3.24 -19.16
N ARG A 85 -7.25 -4.38 -18.58
CA ARG A 85 -7.65 -5.57 -19.33
C ARG A 85 -8.90 -5.30 -20.15
N GLU A 86 -9.92 -4.72 -19.53
CA GLU A 86 -11.21 -4.48 -20.17
C GLU A 86 -11.16 -3.33 -21.19
N LEU A 87 -10.47 -2.21 -20.90
CA LEU A 87 -10.50 -1.02 -21.76
C LEU A 87 -9.35 -0.91 -22.77
N ILE A 88 -8.23 -1.61 -22.54
CA ILE A 88 -7.07 -1.57 -23.47
C ILE A 88 -6.89 -2.93 -24.14
N LEU A 89 -6.68 -3.98 -23.34
CA LEU A 89 -6.26 -5.27 -23.87
C LEU A 89 -7.37 -5.98 -24.66
N HIS A 90 -8.60 -5.99 -24.16
CA HIS A 90 -9.74 -6.62 -24.83
C HIS A 90 -10.03 -5.97 -26.20
N PRO A 91 -10.18 -4.64 -26.33
CA PRO A 91 -10.33 -3.99 -27.63
C PRO A 91 -9.15 -4.26 -28.58
N MET A 92 -7.91 -4.20 -28.08
CA MET A 92 -6.72 -4.49 -28.88
C MET A 92 -6.72 -5.93 -29.42
N LEU A 93 -7.20 -6.88 -28.62
CA LEU A 93 -7.36 -8.29 -28.99
C LEU A 93 -8.71 -8.60 -29.65
N LYS A 94 -9.53 -7.59 -29.98
CA LYS A 94 -10.90 -7.73 -30.52
C LYS A 94 -11.82 -8.62 -29.67
N LYS A 95 -11.59 -8.66 -28.36
CA LYS A 95 -12.46 -9.32 -27.38
C LYS A 95 -13.51 -8.32 -26.86
N PRO A 96 -14.71 -8.80 -26.49
CA PRO A 96 -15.73 -7.93 -25.91
C PRO A 96 -15.30 -7.41 -24.54
N THR A 97 -15.55 -6.12 -24.31
CA THR A 97 -15.35 -5.44 -23.03
C THR A 97 -16.47 -5.78 -22.06
N ASN A 98 -16.14 -6.08 -20.81
CA ASN A 98 -17.14 -6.14 -19.74
C ASN A 98 -17.34 -4.74 -19.13
N GLU A 99 -18.33 -4.02 -19.64
CA GLU A 99 -18.67 -2.65 -19.24
C GLU A 99 -19.01 -2.50 -17.74
N VAL A 100 -19.64 -3.53 -17.16
CA VAL A 100 -20.01 -3.53 -15.72
C VAL A 100 -18.75 -3.61 -14.86
N LEU A 101 -17.82 -4.51 -15.22
CA LEU A 101 -16.56 -4.66 -14.51
C LEU A 101 -15.65 -3.43 -14.70
N ALA A 102 -15.62 -2.87 -15.91
CA ALA A 102 -14.91 -1.63 -16.20
C ALA A 102 -15.44 -0.47 -15.32
N SER A 103 -16.75 -0.26 -15.31
CA SER A 103 -17.38 0.79 -14.49
C SER A 103 -17.11 0.62 -13.00
N HIS A 104 -17.19 -0.62 -12.49
CA HIS A 104 -16.88 -0.92 -11.08
C HIS A 104 -15.42 -0.60 -10.72
N ASN A 105 -14.47 -1.06 -11.55
CA ASN A 105 -13.05 -0.81 -11.34
C ASN A 105 -12.71 0.69 -11.44
N GLU A 106 -13.36 1.40 -12.37
CA GLU A 106 -13.21 2.85 -12.50
C GLU A 106 -13.63 3.56 -11.21
N VAL A 107 -14.85 3.31 -10.70
CA VAL A 107 -15.33 3.94 -9.46
C VAL A 107 -14.42 3.65 -8.27
N THR A 108 -13.97 2.41 -8.12
CA THR A 108 -13.04 2.01 -7.05
C THR A 108 -11.72 2.76 -7.17
N LEU A 109 -11.16 2.87 -8.38
CA LEU A 109 -9.92 3.59 -8.63
C LEU A 109 -10.08 5.10 -8.35
N LYS A 110 -11.19 5.73 -8.79
CA LYS A 110 -11.49 7.14 -8.52
C LYS A 110 -11.51 7.43 -7.02
N THR A 111 -12.23 6.61 -6.26
CA THR A 111 -12.36 6.73 -4.79
C THR A 111 -11.00 6.67 -4.09
N LYS A 112 -10.09 5.81 -4.57
CA LYS A 112 -8.73 5.71 -4.03
C LYS A 112 -7.86 6.91 -4.33
N LEU A 113 -7.92 7.41 -5.56
CA LEU A 113 -7.18 8.60 -5.96
C LEU A 113 -7.63 9.82 -5.15
N GLU A 114 -8.92 9.95 -4.81
CA GLU A 114 -9.37 10.97 -3.87
C GLU A 114 -8.77 10.80 -2.46
N GLY A 115 -8.57 9.56 -2.00
CA GLY A 115 -7.84 9.27 -0.78
C GLY A 115 -6.38 9.76 -0.86
N TYR A 116 -5.70 9.46 -1.96
CA TYR A 116 -4.32 9.90 -2.19
C TYR A 116 -4.20 11.42 -2.23
N GLU A 117 -5.11 12.13 -2.88
CA GLU A 117 -5.11 13.60 -2.89
C GLU A 117 -5.16 14.17 -1.47
N ARG A 118 -5.99 13.61 -0.59
CA ARG A 118 -6.08 14.04 0.82
C ARG A 118 -4.80 13.76 1.62
N VAL A 119 -4.13 12.64 1.34
CA VAL A 119 -2.84 12.30 1.95
C VAL A 119 -1.76 13.26 1.44
N LEU A 120 -1.63 13.39 0.12
CA LEU A 120 -0.60 14.18 -0.56
C LEU A 120 -0.75 15.70 -0.37
N ALA A 121 -1.91 16.17 0.12
CA ALA A 121 -2.09 17.53 0.59
C ALA A 121 -1.34 17.82 1.91
N LYS A 122 -0.97 16.79 2.66
CA LYS A 122 -0.31 16.90 3.98
C LYS A 122 1.16 16.45 3.96
N GLN A 123 1.58 15.70 2.95
CA GLN A 123 2.91 15.11 2.83
C GLN A 123 3.33 15.00 1.36
N LYS A 124 4.64 14.88 1.12
CA LYS A 124 5.19 14.94 -0.25
C LYS A 124 4.85 13.69 -1.08
N TYR A 125 4.97 12.52 -0.47
CA TYR A 125 4.79 11.17 -1.04
C TYR A 125 3.77 10.38 -0.22
N LEU A 126 3.27 9.25 -0.72
CA LEU A 126 2.35 8.37 0.02
C LEU A 126 3.00 7.79 1.29
N GLY A 127 4.32 7.58 1.26
CA GLY A 127 5.11 7.12 2.42
C GLY A 127 5.60 8.21 3.38
N GLY A 128 5.29 9.50 3.14
CA GLY A 128 5.71 10.64 3.96
C GLY A 128 6.53 11.65 3.16
N ASP A 129 7.63 12.13 3.72
CA ASP A 129 8.46 13.19 3.09
C ASP A 129 9.52 12.65 2.12
N HIS A 130 9.73 11.34 2.08
CA HIS A 130 10.66 10.67 1.18
C HIS A 130 9.94 9.61 0.35
N ILE A 131 10.42 9.39 -0.88
CA ILE A 131 9.90 8.35 -1.75
C ILE A 131 10.09 6.97 -1.10
N THR A 132 9.07 6.13 -1.23
CA THR A 132 9.09 4.76 -0.70
C THR A 132 8.57 3.78 -1.74
N LEU A 133 8.61 2.48 -1.42
CA LEU A 133 8.00 1.47 -2.27
C LEU A 133 6.51 1.71 -2.53
N ALA A 134 5.78 2.29 -1.55
CA ALA A 134 4.38 2.66 -1.70
C ALA A 134 4.12 3.75 -2.76
N ASP A 135 5.17 4.38 -3.28
CA ASP A 135 5.11 5.33 -4.38
C ASP A 135 5.56 4.69 -5.71
N LEU A 136 6.55 3.80 -5.63
CA LEU A 136 7.17 3.18 -6.81
C LEU A 136 6.30 2.06 -7.40
N PHE A 137 5.47 1.40 -6.60
CA PHE A 137 4.57 0.35 -7.07
C PHE A 137 3.48 0.85 -8.04
N HIS A 138 3.26 2.17 -8.11
CA HIS A 138 2.39 2.77 -9.12
C HIS A 138 3.02 2.90 -10.51
N LEU A 139 4.35 2.83 -10.62
CA LEU A 139 5.05 3.11 -11.88
C LEU A 139 4.80 2.12 -13.02
N PRO A 140 4.66 0.80 -12.80
CA PRO A 140 4.27 -0.14 -13.87
C PRO A 140 2.93 0.22 -14.54
N TYR A 141 2.12 1.05 -13.89
CA TYR A 141 0.83 1.52 -14.39
C TYR A 141 0.91 2.84 -15.17
N ASP A 142 2.10 3.38 -15.46
CA ASP A 142 2.23 4.63 -16.23
C ASP A 142 1.43 4.57 -17.53
N THR A 143 1.62 3.50 -18.29
CA THR A 143 0.98 3.34 -19.59
C THR A 143 -0.54 3.25 -19.50
N PHE A 144 -1.07 2.80 -18.35
CA PHE A 144 -2.49 2.70 -18.08
C PHE A 144 -3.07 4.05 -17.60
N VAL A 145 -2.42 4.72 -16.65
CA VAL A 145 -2.79 6.05 -16.18
C VAL A 145 -2.78 7.06 -17.31
N ASN A 146 -1.72 7.03 -18.14
CA ASN A 146 -1.55 7.91 -19.29
C ASN A 146 -2.58 7.67 -20.41
N ARG A 147 -3.24 6.49 -20.43
CA ARG A 147 -4.22 6.15 -21.48
C ARG A 147 -5.67 6.26 -21.03
N ILE A 148 -5.97 6.06 -19.75
CA ILE A 148 -7.35 5.91 -19.26
C ILE A 148 -7.77 7.01 -18.29
N ASN A 149 -6.85 7.69 -17.59
CA ASN A 149 -7.27 8.57 -16.50
C ASN A 149 -6.39 9.80 -16.25
N LEU A 150 -5.84 10.39 -17.32
CA LEU A 150 -5.09 11.65 -17.25
C LEU A 150 -5.90 12.82 -16.69
N GLU A 151 -7.21 12.86 -16.95
CA GLU A 151 -8.06 13.96 -16.50
C GLU A 151 -8.22 13.96 -14.97
N LEU A 152 -8.33 12.80 -14.33
CA LEU A 152 -8.54 12.75 -12.88
C LEU A 152 -7.27 13.06 -12.08
N ILE A 153 -6.12 12.57 -12.55
CA ILE A 153 -4.83 12.88 -11.91
C ILE A 153 -4.43 14.32 -12.23
N GLY A 154 -4.61 14.76 -13.47
CA GLY A 154 -4.31 16.13 -13.90
C GLY A 154 -5.20 17.20 -13.25
N SER A 155 -6.45 16.88 -12.91
CA SER A 155 -7.38 17.82 -12.24
C SER A 155 -7.10 18.02 -10.75
N LYS A 156 -6.22 17.22 -10.14
CA LYS A 156 -5.92 17.26 -8.71
C LYS A 156 -4.45 17.65 -8.47
N PRO A 157 -4.18 18.80 -7.82
CA PRO A 157 -2.84 19.39 -7.82
C PRO A 157 -1.80 18.56 -7.07
N ASN A 158 -2.17 17.90 -5.96
CA ASN A 158 -1.20 17.14 -5.17
C ASN A 158 -0.88 15.79 -5.81
N LEU A 159 -1.90 15.11 -6.31
CA LEU A 159 -1.76 13.91 -7.15
C LEU A 159 -0.90 14.18 -8.38
N LYS A 160 -1.20 15.24 -9.13
CA LYS A 160 -0.43 15.59 -10.32
C LYS A 160 1.05 15.80 -9.98
N ARG A 161 1.32 16.62 -8.96
CA ARG A 161 2.69 16.86 -8.48
C ARG A 161 3.40 15.56 -8.12
N TRP A 162 2.76 14.71 -7.32
CA TRP A 162 3.31 13.43 -6.90
C TRP A 162 3.60 12.52 -8.10
N TRP A 163 2.65 12.41 -9.02
CA TRP A 163 2.78 11.59 -10.24
C TRP A 163 3.94 12.05 -11.12
N ASP A 164 4.00 13.36 -11.41
CA ASP A 164 5.08 13.95 -12.20
C ASP A 164 6.46 13.66 -11.55
N ASP A 165 6.55 13.74 -10.22
CA ASP A 165 7.80 13.51 -9.48
C ASP A 165 8.25 12.04 -9.56
N ILE A 166 7.36 11.08 -9.25
CA ILE A 166 7.71 9.65 -9.25
C ILE A 166 8.00 9.12 -10.67
N SER A 167 7.35 9.67 -11.70
CA SER A 167 7.54 9.26 -13.09
C SER A 167 8.77 9.90 -13.76
N SER A 168 9.33 10.98 -13.19
CA SER A 168 10.49 11.67 -13.76
C SER A 168 11.79 10.87 -13.74
N GLY A 169 11.88 9.81 -12.92
CA GLY A 169 13.06 8.96 -12.76
C GLY A 169 13.21 7.81 -13.75
N GLN A 170 12.33 7.71 -14.77
CA GLN A 170 12.29 6.59 -15.73
C GLN A 170 12.98 6.85 -17.09
N SER A 171 13.87 7.84 -17.18
CA SER A 171 14.63 8.14 -18.41
C SER A 171 15.71 7.12 -18.74
#